data_AF-A0A939AR74-F1
#
_entry.id   AF-A0A939AR74-F1
#
_cell.length_a   1.000
_cell.length_b   1.000
_cell.length_c   1.000
_cell.angle_alpha   90.00
_cell.angle_beta   90.00
_cell.angle_gamma   90.00
#
_symmetry.space_group_name_H-M   'P 1'
#
loop_
_entity.id
_entity.type
_entity.pdbx_description
1 polymer ?
#
loop_
_entity_poly.entity_id
_entity_poly.type
_entity_poly.pdbx_seq_one_letter_code
_entity_poly.pdbx_strand_id
1 'polypeptide(L)'
;MADSKSEIQNPKSPIANRESQIVGRLLLERGLTLAVAESCTGGLVGSLITDVAGSSSYFLGGVIAYAYAAKEQVLGVKHATLMAQGAVSPAVAAEMAQGARRLFAADIAVAVTGIAGPGGGSTEKPVGLVYIHLSAADAELAECHVWDADRVGNKQRSAEAALALVARYLSGQGNKEATMPLPEFIDEPIVVQARFLPDGQVQPLVFIWRNRTRYITDLGRQWQEAVGDAIWRCYLARTPTAETFELRFNSGSGQWMLARAWLPPSAG
;
A
#
# COMPACT_ATOMS: atom_id res chain seq x y z
N MET A 1 16.87 -37.38 49.02
CA MET A 1 16.06 -37.14 47.81
C MET A 1 15.35 -35.82 48.00
N ALA A 2 15.91 -34.76 47.41
CA ALA A 2 15.27 -33.45 47.32
C ALA A 2 15.29 -33.09 45.83
N ASP A 3 14.12 -33.12 45.21
CA ASP A 3 13.93 -32.76 43.81
C ASP A 3 14.19 -31.26 43.63
N SER A 4 15.34 -30.97 43.05
CA SER A 4 15.67 -29.69 42.43
C SER A 4 14.77 -29.51 41.21
N LYS A 5 13.65 -28.81 41.37
CA LYS A 5 12.91 -28.26 40.23
C LYS A 5 13.70 -27.07 39.70
N SER A 6 14.45 -27.32 38.64
CA SER A 6 15.00 -26.30 37.76
C SER A 6 13.88 -25.35 37.33
N GLU A 7 13.97 -24.08 37.70
CA GLU A 7 13.24 -23.00 37.04
C GLU A 7 13.69 -22.97 35.58
N ILE A 8 12.87 -23.57 34.72
CA ILE A 8 12.97 -23.36 33.28
C ILE A 8 12.63 -21.89 33.06
N GLN A 9 13.66 -21.08 32.81
CA GLN A 9 13.50 -19.72 32.30
C GLN A 9 12.55 -19.77 31.12
N ASN A 10 11.34 -19.24 31.33
CA ASN A 10 10.31 -19.12 30.32
C ASN A 10 10.91 -18.28 29.16
N PRO A 11 11.15 -18.86 27.96
CA PRO A 11 11.69 -18.10 26.86
C PRO A 11 10.70 -16.98 26.56
N LYS A 12 11.18 -15.74 26.71
CA LYS A 12 10.44 -14.50 26.45
C LYS A 12 9.62 -14.69 25.18
N SER A 13 8.31 -14.42 25.28
CA SER A 13 7.42 -14.26 24.13
C SER A 13 8.16 -13.52 23.01
N PRO A 14 8.05 -13.96 21.74
CA PRO A 14 8.69 -13.27 20.63
C PRO A 14 8.37 -11.79 20.74
N ILE A 15 9.40 -10.94 20.77
CA ILE A 15 9.22 -9.50 20.92
C ILE A 15 8.35 -9.05 19.75
N ALA A 16 7.09 -8.70 20.05
CA ALA A 16 6.17 -8.16 19.06
C ALA A 16 6.86 -7.02 18.32
N ASN A 17 6.68 -6.94 16.99
CA ASN A 17 7.37 -5.93 16.21
C ASN A 17 7.01 -4.51 16.70
N ARG A 18 7.93 -3.58 16.48
CA ARG A 18 7.87 -2.22 17.02
C ARG A 18 6.54 -1.52 16.68
N GLU A 19 6.05 -1.74 15.47
CA GLU A 19 4.86 -1.13 14.91
C GLU A 19 3.60 -1.64 15.63
N SER A 20 3.48 -2.93 15.90
CA SER A 20 2.35 -3.48 16.67
C SER A 20 2.33 -2.94 18.10
N GLN A 21 3.49 -2.82 18.75
CA GLN A 21 3.58 -2.25 20.10
C GLN A 21 3.12 -0.78 20.13
N ILE A 22 3.53 0.01 19.14
CA ILE A 22 3.12 1.41 19.00
C ILE A 22 1.61 1.50 18.78
N VAL A 23 1.06 0.71 17.86
CA VAL A 23 -0.39 0.68 17.57
C VAL A 23 -1.19 0.32 18.83
N GLY A 24 -0.83 -0.77 19.51
CA GLY A 24 -1.54 -1.21 20.71
C GLY A 24 -1.53 -0.17 21.82
N ARG A 25 -0.38 0.46 22.07
CA ARG A 25 -0.28 1.56 23.04
C ARG A 25 -1.15 2.76 22.66
N LEU A 26 -1.09 3.22 21.41
CA LEU A 26 -1.83 4.40 20.96
C LEU A 26 -3.34 4.19 20.93
N LEU A 27 -3.80 2.98 20.62
CA LEU A 27 -5.22 2.58 20.67
C LEU A 27 -5.72 2.60 22.12
N LEU A 28 -4.97 2.02 23.05
CA LEU A 28 -5.30 2.01 24.48
C LEU A 28 -5.34 3.42 25.07
N GLU A 29 -4.35 4.26 24.76
CA GLU A 29 -4.29 5.66 25.19
C GLU A 29 -5.52 6.48 24.72
N ARG A 30 -6.10 6.13 23.57
CA ARG A 30 -7.25 6.83 22.97
C ARG A 30 -8.60 6.13 23.22
N GLY A 31 -8.60 4.94 23.81
CA GLY A 31 -9.81 4.12 23.96
C GLY A 31 -10.43 3.72 22.63
N LEU A 32 -9.63 3.49 21.58
CA LEU A 32 -10.09 3.12 20.24
C LEU A 32 -9.90 1.63 19.96
N THR A 33 -10.72 1.10 19.08
CA THR A 33 -10.71 -0.29 18.62
C THR A 33 -10.25 -0.43 17.17
N LEU A 34 -9.68 -1.60 16.84
CA LEU A 34 -9.13 -1.93 15.53
C LEU A 34 -9.68 -3.26 15.01
N ALA A 35 -10.05 -3.29 13.73
CA ALA A 35 -10.30 -4.50 12.96
C ALA A 35 -9.42 -4.57 11.69
N VAL A 36 -9.27 -5.76 11.10
CA VAL A 36 -8.47 -5.94 9.88
C VAL A 36 -9.21 -6.72 8.78
N ALA A 37 -8.93 -6.40 7.52
CA ALA A 37 -9.32 -7.19 6.35
C ALA A 37 -8.08 -7.60 5.55
N GLU A 38 -7.76 -8.89 5.53
CA GLU A 38 -6.54 -9.39 4.90
C GLU A 38 -6.85 -10.22 3.65
N SER A 39 -6.04 -10.06 2.61
CA SER A 39 -6.02 -10.96 1.45
C SER A 39 -4.63 -11.59 1.32
N CYS A 40 -3.67 -10.90 0.68
CA CYS A 40 -2.37 -11.49 0.38
C CYS A 40 -1.48 -11.77 1.61
N THR A 41 -1.70 -11.07 2.73
CA THR A 41 -1.00 -11.27 4.00
C THR A 41 -1.50 -12.51 4.76
N GLY A 42 -2.71 -12.98 4.48
CA GLY A 42 -3.23 -14.27 4.96
C GLY A 42 -3.27 -14.42 6.48
N GLY A 43 -3.60 -13.36 7.21
CA GLY A 43 -3.71 -13.38 8.68
C GLY A 43 -2.49 -12.82 9.41
N LEU A 44 -1.45 -12.41 8.68
CA LEU A 44 -0.21 -11.91 9.27
C LEU A 44 -0.39 -10.58 9.99
N VAL A 45 -1.27 -9.68 9.52
CA VAL A 45 -1.54 -8.42 10.23
C VAL A 45 -2.16 -8.72 11.58
N GLY A 46 -3.20 -9.57 11.60
CA GLY A 46 -3.83 -10.03 12.84
C GLY A 46 -2.84 -10.73 13.76
N SER A 47 -1.99 -11.61 13.24
CA SER A 47 -0.95 -12.30 14.00
C SER A 47 -0.03 -11.34 14.73
N LEU A 48 0.52 -10.34 14.02
CA LEU A 48 1.43 -9.35 14.58
C LEU A 48 0.76 -8.51 15.68
N ILE A 49 -0.53 -8.16 15.51
CA ILE A 49 -1.31 -7.46 16.54
C ILE A 49 -1.47 -8.35 17.78
N THR A 50 -1.81 -9.63 17.59
CA THR A 50 -2.05 -10.56 18.69
C THR A 50 -0.79 -10.97 19.44
N ASP A 51 0.39 -10.80 18.85
CA ASP A 51 1.68 -10.98 19.53
C ASP A 51 1.90 -9.94 20.64
N VAL A 52 1.17 -8.82 20.62
CA VAL A 52 1.20 -7.81 21.69
C VAL A 52 0.30 -8.25 22.85
N ALA A 53 0.89 -8.41 24.03
CA ALA A 53 0.15 -8.71 25.25
C ALA A 53 -0.93 -7.63 25.54
N GLY A 54 -2.14 -8.08 25.87
CA GLY A 54 -3.29 -7.20 26.12
C GLY A 54 -4.04 -6.75 24.85
N SER A 55 -3.68 -7.28 23.67
CA SER A 55 -4.34 -6.97 22.39
C SER A 55 -5.86 -7.20 22.37
N SER A 56 -6.38 -8.09 23.21
CA SER A 56 -7.82 -8.30 23.40
C SER A 56 -8.59 -7.05 23.86
N SER A 57 -7.89 -6.03 24.38
CA SER A 57 -8.52 -4.79 24.85
C SER A 57 -8.82 -3.80 23.73
N TYR A 58 -8.23 -3.97 22.54
CA TYR A 58 -8.39 -3.04 21.41
C TYR A 58 -8.59 -3.73 20.06
N PHE A 59 -8.19 -4.99 19.88
CA PHE A 59 -8.32 -5.71 18.62
C PHE A 59 -9.59 -6.56 18.61
N LEU A 60 -10.55 -6.20 17.75
CA LEU A 60 -11.87 -6.87 17.68
C LEU A 60 -11.86 -8.12 16.81
N GLY A 61 -10.88 -8.23 15.91
CA GLY A 61 -10.72 -9.37 15.02
C GLY A 61 -10.45 -8.95 13.58
N GLY A 62 -10.52 -9.93 12.68
CA GLY A 62 -10.31 -9.69 11.27
C GLY A 62 -10.88 -10.75 10.36
N VAL A 63 -10.95 -10.41 9.08
CA VAL A 63 -11.42 -11.29 8.01
C VAL A 63 -10.29 -11.55 7.04
N ILE A 64 -10.01 -12.82 6.77
CA ILE A 64 -9.13 -13.22 5.66
C ILE A 64 -10.01 -13.45 4.42
N ALA A 65 -10.20 -12.41 3.61
CA ALA A 65 -11.02 -12.43 2.40
C ALA A 65 -10.14 -12.65 1.15
N TYR A 66 -9.65 -13.87 0.94
CA TYR A 66 -8.77 -14.17 -0.20
C TYR A 66 -9.53 -14.20 -1.54
N ALA A 67 -10.66 -14.91 -1.59
CA ALA A 67 -11.48 -15.06 -2.80
C ALA A 67 -12.37 -13.84 -3.08
N TYR A 68 -12.80 -13.67 -4.34
CA TYR A 68 -13.75 -12.62 -4.74
C TYR A 68 -15.06 -12.73 -3.95
N ALA A 69 -15.64 -13.93 -3.90
CA ALA A 69 -16.87 -14.18 -3.14
C ALA A 69 -16.74 -13.83 -1.65
N ALA A 70 -15.58 -14.08 -1.03
CA ALA A 70 -15.35 -13.70 0.37
C ALA A 70 -15.30 -12.18 0.56
N LYS A 71 -14.69 -11.45 -0.39
CA LYS A 71 -14.68 -9.98 -0.39
C LYS A 71 -16.11 -9.42 -0.51
N GLU A 72 -16.93 -10.01 -1.38
CA GLU A 72 -18.32 -9.57 -1.57
C GLU A 72 -19.21 -9.91 -0.37
N GLN A 73 -19.25 -11.18 0.01
CA GLN A 73 -20.22 -11.70 0.99
C GLN A 73 -19.91 -11.26 2.42
N VAL A 74 -18.62 -11.21 2.80
CA VAL A 74 -18.21 -10.95 4.19
C VAL A 74 -17.91 -9.47 4.40
N LEU A 75 -17.21 -8.84 3.44
CA LEU A 75 -16.77 -7.45 3.56
C LEU A 75 -17.68 -6.47 2.80
N GLY A 76 -18.65 -6.95 2.01
CA GLY A 76 -19.56 -6.08 1.26
C GLY A 76 -18.87 -5.32 0.13
N VAL A 77 -17.75 -5.83 -0.39
CA VAL A 77 -17.14 -5.29 -1.62
C VAL A 77 -18.14 -5.44 -2.76
N LYS A 78 -18.33 -4.37 -3.55
CA LYS A 78 -19.32 -4.37 -4.62
C LYS A 78 -18.84 -5.27 -5.76
N HIS A 79 -19.76 -6.08 -6.27
CA HIS A 79 -19.51 -6.92 -7.44
C HIS A 79 -19.01 -6.11 -8.64
N ALA A 80 -19.62 -4.96 -8.90
CA ALA A 80 -19.20 -4.06 -9.98
C ALA A 80 -17.75 -3.56 -9.81
N THR A 81 -17.32 -3.25 -8.58
CA THR A 81 -15.94 -2.81 -8.29
C THR A 81 -14.94 -3.93 -8.60
N LEU A 82 -15.24 -5.16 -8.18
CA LEU A 82 -14.39 -6.33 -8.44
C LEU A 82 -14.30 -6.66 -9.93
N MET A 83 -15.40 -6.56 -10.67
CA MET A 83 -15.38 -6.84 -12.12
C MET A 83 -14.66 -5.75 -12.90
N ALA A 84 -14.83 -4.49 -12.53
CA ALA A 84 -14.23 -3.37 -13.25
C ALA A 84 -12.72 -3.21 -12.96
N GLN A 85 -12.30 -3.39 -11.70
CA GLN A 85 -10.94 -3.06 -11.26
C GLN A 85 -10.14 -4.27 -10.79
N GLY A 86 -10.75 -5.44 -10.63
CA GLY A 86 -10.14 -6.62 -10.03
C GLY A 86 -9.90 -6.51 -8.52
N ALA A 87 -9.61 -7.65 -7.89
CA ALA A 87 -9.39 -7.76 -6.44
C ALA A 87 -8.17 -7.00 -5.90
N VAL A 88 -7.21 -6.65 -6.76
CA VAL A 88 -6.03 -5.87 -6.42
C VAL A 88 -6.19 -4.49 -7.04
N SER A 89 -6.84 -3.61 -6.29
CA SER A 89 -7.15 -2.23 -6.66
C SER A 89 -7.37 -1.38 -5.42
N PRO A 90 -7.22 -0.05 -5.51
CA PRO A 90 -7.49 0.84 -4.40
C PRO A 90 -8.95 0.82 -3.96
N ALA A 91 -9.90 0.74 -4.90
CA ALA A 91 -11.32 0.72 -4.57
C ALA A 91 -11.71 -0.53 -3.78
N VAL A 92 -11.17 -1.71 -4.14
CA VAL A 92 -11.38 -2.94 -3.36
C VAL A 92 -10.74 -2.84 -1.99
N ALA A 93 -9.53 -2.27 -1.86
CA ALA A 93 -8.91 -2.06 -0.55
C ALA A 93 -9.77 -1.17 0.36
N ALA A 94 -10.30 -0.06 -0.18
CA ALA A 94 -11.19 0.84 0.54
C ALA A 94 -12.50 0.15 0.98
N GLU A 95 -13.17 -0.54 0.06
CA GLU A 95 -14.41 -1.25 0.37
C GLU A 95 -14.17 -2.38 1.39
N MET A 96 -13.03 -3.08 1.32
CA MET A 96 -12.63 -4.07 2.32
C MET A 96 -12.44 -3.45 3.71
N ALA A 97 -11.75 -2.31 3.81
CA ALA A 97 -11.50 -1.64 5.09
C ALA A 97 -12.83 -1.15 5.71
N GLN A 98 -13.64 -0.45 4.92
CA GLN A 98 -14.96 0.01 5.35
C GLN A 98 -15.87 -1.16 5.74
N GLY A 99 -15.79 -2.26 4.99
CA GLY A 99 -16.46 -3.52 5.28
C GLY A 99 -16.11 -4.09 6.65
N ALA A 100 -14.80 -4.24 6.93
CA ALA A 100 -14.34 -4.72 8.23
C ALA A 100 -14.73 -3.77 9.37
N ARG A 101 -14.60 -2.45 9.16
CA ARG A 101 -15.00 -1.45 10.15
C ARG A 101 -16.47 -1.61 10.55
N ARG A 102 -17.36 -1.75 9.56
CA ARG A 102 -18.80 -2.00 9.80
C ARG A 102 -19.06 -3.35 10.45
N LEU A 103 -18.43 -4.42 9.95
CA LEU A 103 -18.66 -5.79 10.41
C LEU A 103 -18.34 -5.98 11.89
N PHE A 104 -17.24 -5.39 12.36
CA PHE A 104 -16.79 -5.49 13.75
C PHE A 104 -17.26 -4.34 14.63
N ALA A 105 -17.95 -3.34 14.07
CA ALA A 105 -18.23 -2.07 14.73
C ALA A 105 -16.97 -1.43 15.35
N ALA A 106 -15.84 -1.53 14.63
CA ALA A 106 -14.56 -0.98 15.07
C ALA A 106 -14.47 0.53 14.81
N ASP A 107 -13.69 1.24 15.61
CA ASP A 107 -13.40 2.65 15.37
C ASP A 107 -12.55 2.82 14.10
N ILE A 108 -11.58 1.91 13.92
CA ILE A 108 -10.62 1.90 12.82
C ILE A 108 -10.61 0.50 12.19
N ALA A 109 -10.49 0.44 10.87
CA ALA A 109 -10.10 -0.79 10.20
C ALA A 109 -9.03 -0.55 9.14
N VAL A 110 -8.14 -1.53 8.97
CA VAL A 110 -7.15 -1.53 7.89
C VAL A 110 -7.30 -2.76 7.00
N ALA A 111 -7.23 -2.56 5.69
CA ALA A 111 -7.32 -3.62 4.70
C ALA A 111 -6.04 -3.74 3.88
N VAL A 112 -5.72 -4.97 3.45
CA VAL A 112 -4.57 -5.29 2.60
C VAL A 112 -4.98 -6.22 1.47
N THR A 113 -4.79 -5.78 0.22
CA THR A 113 -4.99 -6.61 -0.98
C THR A 113 -3.86 -6.43 -1.98
N GLY A 114 -3.37 -7.52 -2.57
CA GLY A 114 -2.14 -7.48 -3.35
C GLY A 114 -1.72 -8.81 -3.96
N ILE A 115 -0.58 -8.80 -4.64
CA ILE A 115 -0.01 -9.94 -5.35
C ILE A 115 1.32 -10.30 -4.69
N ALA A 116 1.31 -11.24 -3.75
CA ALA A 116 2.54 -11.62 -3.04
C ALA A 116 3.56 -12.35 -3.92
N GLY A 117 3.17 -12.90 -5.08
CA GLY A 117 4.03 -13.72 -5.93
C GLY A 117 4.13 -15.18 -5.47
N PRO A 118 4.93 -16.05 -6.13
CA PRO A 118 5.80 -15.70 -7.25
C PRO A 118 5.06 -15.52 -8.59
N GLY A 119 3.80 -15.98 -8.68
CA GLY A 119 2.94 -15.80 -9.85
C GLY A 119 1.77 -14.84 -9.60
N GLY A 120 0.87 -14.73 -10.58
CA GLY A 120 -0.35 -13.91 -10.48
C GLY A 120 -0.15 -12.43 -10.79
N GLY A 121 1.08 -12.02 -11.12
CA GLY A 121 1.37 -10.69 -11.66
C GLY A 121 1.09 -10.58 -13.15
N SER A 122 0.96 -9.33 -13.60
CA SER A 122 0.92 -8.91 -15.00
C SER A 122 1.81 -7.68 -15.18
N THR A 123 1.95 -7.19 -16.40
CA THR A 123 2.64 -5.93 -16.70
C THR A 123 2.00 -4.75 -15.96
N GLU A 124 0.68 -4.67 -15.92
CA GLU A 124 -0.05 -3.59 -15.23
C GLU A 124 -0.09 -3.76 -13.71
N LYS A 125 -0.11 -5.01 -13.24
CA LYS A 125 -0.19 -5.37 -11.82
C LYS A 125 0.91 -6.37 -11.47
N PRO A 126 2.14 -5.91 -11.26
CA PRO A 126 3.28 -6.79 -11.05
C PRO A 126 3.18 -7.53 -9.72
N VAL A 127 3.96 -8.62 -9.60
CA VAL A 127 4.25 -9.23 -8.30
C VAL A 127 4.84 -8.17 -7.36
N GLY A 128 4.42 -8.21 -6.10
CA GLY A 128 4.79 -7.23 -5.08
C GLY A 128 3.83 -6.05 -5.00
N LEU A 129 2.92 -5.85 -5.97
CA LEU A 129 1.90 -4.80 -5.90
C LEU A 129 0.91 -5.06 -4.76
N VAL A 130 0.78 -4.10 -3.85
CA VAL A 130 -0.14 -4.16 -2.71
C VAL A 130 -0.80 -2.81 -2.49
N TYR A 131 -2.12 -2.83 -2.30
CA TYR A 131 -2.91 -1.70 -1.83
C TYR A 131 -3.27 -1.92 -0.36
N ILE A 132 -3.11 -0.86 0.42
CA ILE A 132 -3.46 -0.80 1.83
C ILE A 132 -4.43 0.36 2.02
N HIS A 133 -5.48 0.15 2.78
CA HIS A 133 -6.45 1.21 3.06
C HIS A 133 -6.86 1.21 4.51
N LEU A 134 -6.88 2.38 5.14
CA LEU A 134 -7.38 2.61 6.49
C LEU A 134 -8.70 3.37 6.41
N SER A 135 -9.71 2.86 7.09
CA SER A 135 -11.01 3.52 7.28
C SER A 135 -11.20 3.85 8.76
N ALA A 136 -11.57 5.08 9.04
CA ALA A 136 -11.91 5.61 10.37
C ALA A 136 -13.13 6.53 10.26
N ALA A 137 -13.58 7.11 11.38
CA ALA A 137 -14.73 8.01 11.38
C ALA A 137 -14.46 9.33 10.64
N ASP A 138 -13.22 9.81 10.66
CA ASP A 138 -12.77 11.13 10.18
C ASP A 138 -11.74 11.03 9.04
N ALA A 139 -11.33 9.82 8.65
CA ALA A 139 -10.29 9.61 7.66
C ALA A 139 -10.46 8.34 6.83
N GLU A 140 -10.10 8.45 5.55
CA GLU A 140 -9.91 7.34 4.62
C GLU A 140 -8.51 7.50 4.00
N LEU A 141 -7.56 6.65 4.39
CA LEU A 141 -6.16 6.78 3.97
C LEU A 141 -5.77 5.59 3.10
N ALA A 142 -5.21 5.86 1.93
CA ALA A 142 -4.79 4.82 0.97
C ALA A 142 -3.28 4.84 0.76
N GLU A 143 -2.69 3.65 0.60
CA GLU A 143 -1.32 3.47 0.15
C GLU A 143 -1.21 2.42 -0.95
N CYS A 144 -0.23 2.60 -1.82
CA CYS A 144 0.14 1.67 -2.87
C CYS A 144 1.63 1.41 -2.80
N HIS A 145 1.99 0.13 -2.73
CA HIS A 145 3.37 -0.32 -2.65
C HIS A 145 3.66 -1.34 -3.74
N VAL A 146 4.90 -1.37 -4.21
CA VAL A 146 5.41 -2.48 -5.04
C VAL A 146 6.69 -2.98 -4.41
N TRP A 147 6.59 -4.12 -3.74
CA TRP A 147 7.69 -4.72 -3.03
C TRP A 147 8.57 -5.55 -3.96
N ASP A 148 9.88 -5.37 -3.85
CA ASP A 148 10.86 -6.25 -4.46
C ASP A 148 11.38 -7.21 -3.39
N ALA A 149 10.64 -8.30 -3.17
CA ALA A 149 10.99 -9.41 -2.30
C ALA A 149 10.28 -10.70 -2.77
N ASP A 150 10.63 -11.81 -2.15
CA ASP A 150 9.91 -13.08 -2.33
C ASP A 150 8.51 -13.03 -1.69
N ARG A 151 7.74 -14.12 -1.84
CA ARG A 151 6.38 -14.20 -1.29
C ARG A 151 6.32 -13.88 0.20
N VAL A 152 7.29 -14.36 0.98
CA VAL A 152 7.31 -14.16 2.44
C VAL A 152 7.63 -12.71 2.76
N GLY A 153 8.66 -12.14 2.13
CA GLY A 153 9.03 -10.74 2.29
C GLY A 153 7.94 -9.77 1.86
N ASN A 154 7.25 -10.04 0.75
CA ASN A 154 6.12 -9.22 0.29
C ASN A 154 4.98 -9.21 1.30
N LYS A 155 4.66 -10.37 1.89
CA LYS A 155 3.65 -10.46 2.96
C LYS A 155 4.09 -9.68 4.20
N GLN A 156 5.33 -9.85 4.64
CA GLN A 156 5.87 -9.20 5.83
C GLN A 156 5.84 -7.67 5.70
N ARG A 157 6.42 -7.13 4.61
CA ARG A 157 6.44 -5.67 4.34
C ARG A 157 5.04 -5.08 4.26
N SER A 158 4.10 -5.82 3.67
CA SER A 158 2.70 -5.37 3.57
C SER A 158 2.02 -5.31 4.94
N ALA A 159 2.26 -6.30 5.80
CA ALA A 159 1.68 -6.31 7.14
C ALA A 159 2.27 -5.20 8.02
N GLU A 160 3.58 -4.99 7.95
CA GLU A 160 4.26 -3.90 8.64
C GLU A 160 3.81 -2.52 8.15
N ALA A 161 3.65 -2.33 6.83
CA ALA A 161 3.15 -1.10 6.25
C ALA A 161 1.71 -0.78 6.70
N ALA A 162 0.85 -1.79 6.82
CA ALA A 162 -0.51 -1.62 7.33
C ALA A 162 -0.52 -1.12 8.79
N LEU A 163 0.32 -1.70 9.64
CA LEU A 163 0.46 -1.26 11.04
C LEU A 163 1.10 0.14 11.14
N ALA A 164 2.07 0.45 10.28
CA ALA A 164 2.67 1.76 10.20
C ALA A 164 1.66 2.84 9.78
N LEU A 165 0.74 2.53 8.87
CA LEU A 165 -0.35 3.42 8.48
C LEU A 165 -1.29 3.72 9.65
N VAL A 166 -1.68 2.69 10.40
CA VAL A 166 -2.48 2.85 11.62
C VAL A 166 -1.75 3.72 12.65
N ALA A 167 -0.46 3.46 12.88
CA ALA A 167 0.35 4.24 13.82
C ALA A 167 0.46 5.72 13.41
N ARG A 168 0.65 6.03 12.12
CA ARG A 168 0.70 7.41 11.61
C ARG A 168 -0.62 8.14 11.80
N TYR A 169 -1.74 7.47 11.49
CA TYR A 169 -3.08 8.01 11.71
C TYR A 169 -3.28 8.33 13.20
N LEU A 170 -3.03 7.37 14.09
CA LEU A 170 -3.20 7.55 15.54
C LEU A 170 -2.29 8.64 16.11
N SER A 171 -1.07 8.79 15.60
CA SER A 171 -0.11 9.79 16.08
C SER A 171 -0.47 11.23 15.68
N GLY A 172 -1.56 11.45 14.94
CA GLY A 172 -1.93 12.78 14.42
C GLY A 172 -0.97 13.29 13.34
N GLN A 173 -0.08 12.43 12.85
CA GLN A 173 0.77 12.71 11.69
C GLN A 173 0.01 12.53 10.37
N GLY A 174 -1.22 12.01 10.43
CA GLY A 174 -2.15 11.84 9.31
C GLY A 174 -2.65 13.13 8.65
N ASN A 175 -2.01 14.28 8.89
CA ASN A 175 -2.38 15.55 8.25
C ASN A 175 -1.18 16.38 7.75
N LYS A 176 0.05 15.83 7.69
CA LYS A 176 1.23 16.61 7.24
C LYS A 176 2.18 15.95 6.24
N GLU A 177 2.07 14.66 5.94
CA GLU A 177 2.80 14.06 4.82
C GLU A 177 1.85 13.17 3.99
N ALA A 178 1.43 13.75 2.86
CA ALA A 178 0.76 13.15 1.70
C ALA A 178 0.30 11.69 1.83
N THR A 179 -1.00 11.50 2.09
CA THR A 179 -1.79 10.53 1.33
C THR A 179 -1.44 10.75 -0.15
N MET A 180 -0.76 9.79 -0.78
CA MET A 180 -0.68 9.79 -2.24
C MET A 180 -2.13 9.62 -2.72
N PRO A 181 -2.76 10.64 -3.32
CA PRO A 181 -4.12 10.53 -3.80
C PRO A 181 -4.17 9.44 -4.87
N LEU A 182 -5.28 8.73 -5.01
CA LEU A 182 -5.38 7.68 -6.03
C LEU A 182 -4.90 8.22 -7.39
N PRO A 183 -4.07 7.47 -8.13
CA PRO A 183 -3.52 7.98 -9.36
C PRO A 183 -4.64 8.22 -10.37
N GLU A 184 -4.57 9.34 -11.05
CA GLU A 184 -5.20 9.50 -12.34
C GLU A 184 -4.48 8.60 -13.34
N PHE A 185 -5.21 7.67 -13.96
CA PHE A 185 -4.71 6.85 -15.08
C PHE A 185 -4.90 7.64 -16.37
N ILE A 186 -3.81 7.87 -17.09
CA ILE A 186 -3.74 8.86 -18.17
C ILE A 186 -3.42 8.17 -19.50
N ASP A 187 -2.28 7.46 -19.57
CA ASP A 187 -1.76 6.83 -20.78
C ASP A 187 -1.76 7.73 -22.03
N GLU A 188 -1.24 8.96 -21.88
CA GLU A 188 -1.15 9.96 -22.95
C GLU A 188 0.30 10.19 -23.41
N PRO A 189 0.56 10.42 -24.71
CA PRO A 189 1.87 10.83 -25.18
C PRO A 189 2.20 12.25 -24.70
N ILE A 190 3.43 12.45 -24.21
CA ILE A 190 3.89 13.76 -23.72
C ILE A 190 5.24 14.12 -24.33
N VAL A 191 5.55 15.42 -24.36
CA VAL A 191 6.89 15.90 -24.70
C VAL A 191 7.69 16.06 -23.42
N VAL A 192 8.85 15.40 -23.37
CA VAL A 192 9.76 15.42 -22.22
C VAL A 192 11.12 15.93 -22.67
N GLN A 193 11.61 16.97 -22.02
CA GLN A 193 13.02 17.31 -22.05
C GLN A 193 13.77 16.36 -21.12
N ALA A 194 14.68 15.58 -21.67
CA ALA A 194 15.47 14.58 -20.96
C ALA A 194 16.96 14.74 -21.23
N ARG A 195 17.78 14.27 -20.30
CA ARG A 195 19.24 14.11 -20.46
C ARG A 195 19.54 12.67 -20.81
N PHE A 196 20.30 12.47 -21.88
CA PHE A 196 20.81 11.16 -22.28
C PHE A 196 22.25 11.02 -21.77
N LEU A 197 22.49 9.97 -20.98
CA LEU A 197 23.78 9.71 -20.37
C LEU A 197 24.62 8.75 -21.26
N PRO A 198 25.96 8.81 -21.18
CA PRO A 198 26.84 8.00 -22.04
C PRO A 198 26.67 6.48 -21.88
N ASP A 199 26.18 6.04 -20.73
CA ASP A 199 25.88 4.63 -20.43
C ASP A 199 24.52 4.17 -20.97
N GLY A 200 23.85 5.03 -21.76
CA GLY A 200 22.55 4.77 -22.34
C GLY A 200 21.39 4.99 -21.37
N GLN A 201 21.61 5.48 -20.15
CA GLN A 201 20.53 5.91 -19.26
C GLN A 201 19.87 7.19 -19.77
N VAL A 202 18.60 7.36 -19.42
CA VAL A 202 17.81 8.55 -19.78
C VAL A 202 17.23 9.12 -18.50
N GLN A 203 17.40 10.42 -18.30
CA GLN A 203 16.93 11.14 -17.12
C GLN A 203 15.92 12.20 -17.56
N PRO A 204 14.62 12.04 -17.27
CA PRO A 204 13.64 13.08 -17.57
C PRO A 204 13.86 14.29 -16.65
N LEU A 205 13.75 15.50 -17.19
CA LEU A 205 13.99 16.75 -16.46
C LEU A 205 12.72 17.61 -16.39
N VAL A 206 12.04 17.80 -17.53
CA VAL A 206 10.89 18.69 -17.64
C VAL A 206 9.89 18.10 -18.63
N PHE A 207 8.60 18.24 -18.37
CA PHE A 207 7.55 17.91 -19.33
C PHE A 207 6.39 18.90 -19.25
N ILE A 208 5.54 18.91 -20.28
CA ILE A 208 4.32 19.72 -20.32
C ILE A 208 3.13 18.78 -20.27
N TRP A 209 2.22 19.03 -19.34
CA TRP A 209 0.94 18.32 -19.25
C TRP A 209 -0.15 19.28 -18.76
N ARG A 210 -1.34 19.22 -19.40
CA ARG A 210 -2.47 20.14 -19.14
C ARG A 210 -2.09 21.62 -19.14
N ASN A 211 -1.35 22.05 -20.16
CA ASN A 211 -0.86 23.43 -20.32
C ASN A 211 -0.02 23.96 -19.15
N ARG A 212 0.55 23.07 -18.32
CA ARG A 212 1.48 23.46 -17.26
C ARG A 212 2.80 22.74 -17.43
N THR A 213 3.88 23.50 -17.30
CA THR A 213 5.24 22.96 -17.24
C THR A 213 5.46 22.30 -15.88
N ARG A 214 6.05 21.11 -15.88
CA ARG A 214 6.40 20.32 -14.69
C ARG A 214 7.89 20.08 -14.67
N TYR A 215 8.55 20.61 -13.65
CA TYR A 215 9.97 20.39 -13.40
C TYR A 215 10.13 19.21 -12.45
N ILE A 216 10.97 18.25 -12.83
CA ILE A 216 11.26 17.07 -12.03
C ILE A 216 12.41 17.39 -11.09
N THR A 217 12.15 17.29 -9.79
CA THR A 217 13.14 17.54 -8.73
C THR A 217 13.68 16.26 -8.12
N ASP A 218 12.91 15.19 -8.16
CA ASP A 218 13.29 13.91 -7.61
C ASP A 218 12.80 12.77 -8.51
N LEU A 219 13.66 11.76 -8.68
CA LEU A 219 13.35 10.52 -9.38
C LEU A 219 13.38 9.40 -8.35
N GLY A 220 12.20 8.90 -8.03
CA GLY A 220 12.03 7.75 -7.16
C GLY A 220 12.35 6.45 -7.90
N ARG A 221 11.43 5.49 -7.81
CA ARG A 221 11.59 4.17 -8.44
C ARG A 221 11.79 4.30 -9.96
N GLN A 222 12.73 3.53 -10.49
CA GLN A 222 12.95 3.34 -11.91
C GLN A 222 12.88 1.84 -12.22
N TRP A 223 12.19 1.48 -13.30
CA TRP A 223 12.03 0.06 -13.68
C TRP A 223 11.82 -0.06 -15.19
N GLN A 224 11.75 -1.30 -15.68
CA GLN A 224 11.44 -1.59 -17.08
C GLN A 224 10.16 -2.43 -17.17
N GLU A 225 9.34 -2.13 -18.16
CA GLU A 225 8.13 -2.88 -18.50
C GLU A 225 8.14 -3.26 -19.97
N ALA A 226 7.81 -4.52 -20.25
CA ALA A 226 7.52 -4.96 -21.61
C ALA A 226 6.03 -4.73 -21.89
N VAL A 227 5.70 -3.97 -22.93
CA VAL A 227 4.33 -3.75 -23.40
C VAL A 227 4.28 -4.10 -24.88
N GLY A 228 3.69 -5.26 -25.19
CA GLY A 228 3.82 -5.88 -26.50
C GLY A 228 5.29 -6.21 -26.79
N ASP A 229 5.78 -5.85 -27.97
CA ASP A 229 7.18 -6.04 -28.38
C ASP A 229 8.11 -4.88 -27.95
N ALA A 230 7.57 -3.88 -27.25
CA ALA A 230 8.33 -2.70 -26.82
C ALA A 230 8.79 -2.79 -25.37
N ILE A 231 10.04 -2.40 -25.12
CA ILE A 231 10.58 -2.21 -23.77
C ILE A 231 10.46 -0.74 -23.40
N TRP A 232 9.75 -0.47 -22.31
CA TRP A 232 9.54 0.84 -21.72
C TRP A 232 10.39 0.98 -20.46
N ARG A 233 11.08 2.11 -20.34
CA ARG A 233 11.74 2.53 -19.10
C ARG A 233 10.78 3.44 -18.35
N CYS A 234 10.45 3.07 -17.13
CA CYS A 234 9.46 3.74 -16.32
C CYS A 234 10.14 4.51 -15.17
N TYR A 235 9.61 5.69 -14.87
CA TYR A 235 10.15 6.63 -13.91
C TYR A 235 9.03 7.14 -13.00
N LEU A 236 9.21 7.03 -11.69
CA LEU A 236 8.40 7.75 -10.72
C LEU A 236 9.01 9.13 -10.48
N ALA A 237 8.46 10.15 -11.14
CA ALA A 237 8.96 11.52 -11.11
C ALA A 237 8.17 12.39 -10.13
N ARG A 238 8.86 13.18 -9.29
CA ARG A 238 8.25 14.12 -8.36
C ARG A 238 8.60 15.56 -8.71
N THR A 239 7.70 16.46 -8.37
CA THR A 239 7.82 17.90 -8.60
C THR A 239 7.96 18.68 -7.28
N PRO A 240 8.37 19.96 -7.31
CA PRO A 240 8.44 20.80 -6.11
C PRO A 240 7.09 20.95 -5.39
N THR A 241 5.99 20.83 -6.13
CA THR A 241 4.61 20.99 -5.66
C THR A 241 4.00 19.70 -5.11
N ALA A 242 4.84 18.70 -4.78
CA ALA A 242 4.42 17.39 -4.28
C ALA A 242 3.53 16.57 -5.24
N GLU A 243 3.44 16.95 -6.52
CA GLU A 243 2.83 16.11 -7.55
C GLU A 243 3.81 14.98 -7.91
N THR A 244 3.30 13.76 -8.04
CA THR A 244 4.06 12.59 -8.49
C THR A 244 3.49 12.06 -9.80
N PHE A 245 4.35 11.58 -10.69
CA PHE A 245 3.99 11.12 -12.03
C PHE A 245 4.72 9.83 -12.37
N GLU A 246 4.08 8.96 -13.15
CA GLU A 246 4.76 7.87 -13.83
C GLU A 246 4.97 8.23 -15.29
N LEU A 247 6.24 8.40 -15.65
CA LEU A 247 6.66 8.62 -17.03
C LEU A 247 7.21 7.33 -17.60
N ARG A 248 6.90 7.03 -18.86
CA ARG A 248 7.45 5.89 -19.59
C ARG A 248 8.19 6.37 -20.83
N PHE A 249 9.35 5.81 -21.09
CA PHE A 249 10.18 6.09 -22.26
C PHE A 249 10.41 4.81 -23.07
N ASN A 250 10.04 4.82 -24.33
CA ASN A 250 10.32 3.74 -25.26
C ASN A 250 11.68 3.96 -25.92
N SER A 251 12.65 3.08 -25.63
CA SER A 251 14.00 3.21 -26.17
C SER A 251 14.10 2.94 -27.68
N GLY A 252 13.13 2.22 -28.26
CA GLY A 252 13.10 1.93 -29.70
C GLY A 252 12.51 3.07 -30.53
N SER A 253 11.43 3.70 -30.06
CA SER A 253 10.76 4.79 -30.78
C SER A 253 11.16 6.19 -30.32
N GLY A 254 11.80 6.33 -29.16
CA GLY A 254 12.08 7.62 -28.52
C GLY A 254 10.84 8.30 -27.92
N GLN A 255 9.69 7.62 -27.89
CA GLN A 255 8.42 8.17 -27.42
C GLN A 255 8.35 8.21 -25.88
N TRP A 256 7.78 9.29 -25.35
CA TRP A 256 7.42 9.41 -23.95
C TRP A 256 5.91 9.33 -23.75
N MET A 257 5.51 8.69 -22.66
CA MET A 257 4.12 8.55 -22.21
C MET A 257 4.00 8.98 -20.75
N LEU A 258 2.90 9.63 -20.41
CA LEU A 258 2.46 9.84 -19.03
C LEU A 258 1.43 8.76 -18.69
N ALA A 259 1.81 7.82 -17.84
CA ALA A 259 0.93 6.70 -17.49
C ALA A 259 0.00 7.05 -16.32
N ARG A 260 0.55 7.66 -15.27
CA ARG A 260 -0.18 7.94 -14.02
C ARG A 260 0.21 9.29 -13.43
N ALA A 261 -0.71 9.95 -12.74
CA ALA A 261 -0.45 11.15 -11.95
C ALA A 261 -1.09 11.07 -10.56
N TRP A 262 -0.32 11.34 -9.51
CA TRP A 262 -0.78 11.51 -8.14
C TRP A 262 -0.67 13.01 -7.82
N LEU A 263 -1.80 13.72 -7.89
CA LEU A 263 -1.86 15.17 -7.71
C LEU A 263 -2.41 15.50 -6.32
N PRO A 264 -1.73 16.35 -5.51
CA PRO A 264 -2.23 16.71 -4.20
C PRO A 264 -3.65 17.30 -4.31
N PRO A 265 -4.50 17.14 -3.28
CA PRO A 265 -5.82 17.74 -3.27
C PRO A 265 -5.73 19.24 -3.58
N SER A 266 -6.58 19.74 -4.47
CA SER A 266 -6.66 21.18 -4.73
C SER A 266 -6.99 21.90 -3.43
N ALA A 267 -6.10 22.79 -2.99
CA ALA A 267 -6.42 23.74 -1.93
C ALA A 267 -7.63 24.56 -2.40
N GLY A 268 -8.78 24.36 -1.75
CA GLY A 268 -9.97 25.18 -1.98
C GLY A 268 -9.76 26.63 -1.57
#